data_AF-A0A9W3CWJ9-F1
#
_entry.id   AF-A0A9W3CWJ9-F1
#
_cell.length_a   1.000
_cell.length_b   1.000
_cell.length_c   1.000
_cell.angle_alpha   90.00
_cell.angle_beta   90.00
_cell.angle_gamma   90.00
#
_symmetry.space_group_name_H-M   'P 1'
#
loop_
_entity.id
_entity.type
_entity.pdbx_description
1 polymer ?
#
loop_
_entity_poly.entity_id
_entity_poly.type
_entity_poly.pdbx_seq_one_letter_code
_entity_poly.pdbx_strand_id
1 'polypeptide(L)'
;MCLFQRISRAHSSSSSSTISTRMIYCILLSIFASLVYLLVSLSLSRFQPKDTAYFLSSQDQSQSLTEIDHIVFGIGSSTKSWPARREYVKLWWDAQRMRGCVFVDRPLSSLVNDTDSNLLPPICVSEDTSRFRYTWRKGDRNAIRIARCVLETVRMFNTSSEEVRWYVFGDDDTIFIPENLARTLSKYDHTSWYYIGASSEIYHQNSLFGHDMAFGGGGIAISSSLANVLAKNFDSCIERYPHLYGGDSRIHACVLELGVGLSHEPGFHQFDVKGNALGILTSHSTRPLVSLHHIVHIDPIFPNVTTFSAVSHLFSAIELDPLRIFQVSICYDRWYSWTISVSWGYAVQIESKHLFLRDALRTQKTFRPWKNSGGLASVYTFNTRDVHPDPCQRPVTFFMEHVSSSPSDGTIKSVYKQAYQNCTYDPISSPRKIEEIRVFSTRLDPDIRQLKAPRRQCCDILPTSFNGGKVLEIGIRECKEDELIYIHP
;
A
#
# COMPACT_ATOMS: atom_id res chain seq x y z
N MET A 1 -58.21 -59.61 15.64
CA MET A 1 -59.03 -60.27 16.70
C MET A 1 -59.90 -59.22 17.38
N CYS A 2 -60.98 -59.66 18.00
CA CYS A 2 -62.06 -58.96 18.74
C CYS A 2 -61.74 -57.54 19.29
N LEU A 3 -62.64 -56.53 19.21
CA LEU A 3 -64.02 -56.43 19.76
C LEU A 3 -64.06 -56.60 21.30
N PHE A 4 -64.86 -55.86 22.10
CA PHE A 4 -66.16 -55.22 21.80
C PHE A 4 -66.58 -54.16 22.87
N GLN A 5 -67.54 -53.27 22.55
CA GLN A 5 -68.49 -52.58 23.50
C GLN A 5 -67.89 -51.54 24.50
N ARG A 6 -68.65 -50.69 25.22
CA ARG A 6 -70.10 -50.32 25.28
C ARG A 6 -70.18 -48.80 25.58
N ILE A 7 -70.77 -47.93 24.75
CA ILE A 7 -72.19 -47.51 24.62
C ILE A 7 -72.76 -46.64 25.79
N SER A 8 -73.51 -45.59 25.38
CA SER A 8 -74.56 -44.76 26.03
C SER A 8 -74.15 -43.33 26.40
N ARG A 9 -74.70 -42.25 25.79
CA ARG A 9 -76.09 -41.67 25.82
C ARG A 9 -76.45 -41.08 27.21
N ALA A 10 -77.02 -39.87 27.36
CA ALA A 10 -77.46 -38.84 26.39
C ALA A 10 -77.77 -37.47 27.08
N HIS A 11 -78.09 -36.42 26.28
CA HIS A 11 -78.80 -35.16 26.64
C HIS A 11 -78.13 -34.18 27.66
N SER A 12 -78.36 -32.85 27.64
CA SER A 12 -78.92 -31.91 26.64
C SER A 12 -78.61 -30.43 26.99
N SER A 13 -78.86 -29.52 26.04
CA SER A 13 -79.27 -28.10 26.22
C SER A 13 -78.39 -27.11 27.02
N SER A 14 -77.63 -26.31 26.24
CA SER A 14 -77.50 -24.83 26.29
C SER A 14 -77.33 -24.07 27.63
N SER A 15 -76.20 -23.38 27.76
CA SER A 15 -76.12 -22.06 28.40
C SER A 15 -75.12 -21.15 27.69
N SER A 16 -75.34 -19.84 27.74
CA SER A 16 -74.60 -18.80 27.01
C SER A 16 -73.11 -18.73 27.36
N SER A 17 -72.23 -18.67 26.36
CA SER A 17 -70.79 -18.51 26.55
C SER A 17 -70.41 -17.08 26.96
N THR A 18 -70.29 -16.83 28.26
CA THR A 18 -69.63 -15.63 28.80
C THR A 18 -68.16 -15.62 28.40
N ILE A 19 -67.74 -14.63 27.61
CA ILE A 19 -66.34 -14.45 27.22
C ILE A 19 -65.49 -14.21 28.48
N SER A 20 -64.53 -15.09 28.72
CA SER A 20 -63.62 -14.99 29.87
C SER A 20 -62.92 -13.63 29.91
N THR A 21 -62.86 -13.01 31.08
CA THR A 21 -62.19 -11.71 31.31
C THR A 21 -60.76 -11.71 30.79
N ARG A 22 -60.07 -12.86 30.81
CA ARG A 22 -58.73 -13.02 30.24
C ARG A 22 -58.69 -12.79 28.72
N MET A 23 -59.69 -13.25 27.96
CA MET A 23 -59.76 -12.94 26.52
C MET A 23 -59.98 -11.46 26.28
N ILE A 24 -60.80 -10.78 27.10
CA ILE A 24 -61.00 -9.33 26.99
C ILE A 24 -59.67 -8.59 27.22
N TYR A 25 -58.89 -8.96 28.25
CA TYR A 25 -57.56 -8.39 28.46
C TYR A 25 -56.58 -8.68 27.31
N CYS A 26 -56.56 -9.89 26.74
CA CYS A 26 -55.71 -10.20 25.58
C CYS A 26 -56.09 -9.36 24.34
N ILE A 27 -57.39 -9.18 24.07
CA ILE A 27 -57.89 -8.36 22.97
C ILE A 27 -57.49 -6.89 23.20
N LEU A 28 -57.74 -6.34 24.39
CA LEU A 28 -57.33 -4.97 24.74
C LEU A 28 -55.82 -4.76 24.64
N LEU A 29 -55.00 -5.74 25.05
CA LEU A 29 -53.54 -5.65 24.94
C LEU A 29 -53.08 -5.68 23.48
N SER A 30 -53.71 -6.49 22.62
CA SER A 30 -53.43 -6.49 21.18
C SER A 30 -53.82 -5.17 20.51
N ILE A 31 -54.98 -4.61 20.86
CA ILE A 31 -55.46 -3.32 20.34
C ILE A 31 -54.51 -2.19 20.79
N PHE A 32 -54.07 -2.21 22.05
CA PHE A 32 -53.10 -1.25 22.57
C PHE A 32 -51.75 -1.36 21.86
N ALA A 33 -51.21 -2.57 21.69
CA ALA A 33 -49.96 -2.80 20.95
C ALA A 33 -50.07 -2.34 19.48
N SER A 34 -51.19 -2.62 18.82
CA SER A 34 -51.46 -2.13 17.46
C SER A 34 -51.58 -0.61 17.39
N LEU A 35 -52.22 0.03 18.37
CA LEU A 35 -52.31 1.50 18.46
C LEU A 35 -50.95 2.15 18.71
N VAL A 36 -50.13 1.58 19.60
CA VAL A 36 -48.76 2.05 19.83
C VAL A 36 -47.92 1.88 18.56
N TYR A 37 -48.01 0.75 17.88
CA TYR A 37 -47.34 0.54 16.58
C TYR A 37 -47.79 1.58 15.55
N LEU A 38 -49.10 1.80 15.39
CA LEU A 38 -49.65 2.81 14.47
C LEU A 38 -49.20 4.23 14.82
N LEU A 39 -49.19 4.61 16.10
CA LEU A 39 -48.71 5.92 16.56
C LEU A 39 -47.21 6.10 16.34
N VAL A 40 -46.41 5.02 16.49
CA VAL A 40 -44.98 5.02 16.18
C VAL A 40 -44.73 5.08 14.67
N SER A 41 -45.48 4.34 13.84
CA SER A 41 -45.40 4.47 12.39
C SER A 41 -45.86 5.84 11.88
N LEU A 42 -46.87 6.45 12.52
CA LEU A 42 -47.35 7.80 12.20
C LEU A 42 -46.40 8.89 12.69
N SER A 43 -45.64 8.67 13.77
CA SER A 43 -44.59 9.59 14.20
C SER A 43 -43.33 9.44 13.34
N LEU A 44 -42.91 8.22 12.97
CA LEU A 44 -41.83 8.00 12.01
C LEU A 44 -42.15 8.56 10.61
N SER A 45 -43.41 8.52 10.15
CA SER A 45 -43.79 9.16 8.88
C SER A 45 -43.95 10.69 8.98
N ARG A 46 -44.13 11.26 10.17
CA ARG A 46 -43.90 12.70 10.41
C ARG A 46 -42.42 13.05 10.54
N PHE A 47 -41.57 12.08 10.84
CA PHE A 47 -40.12 12.09 10.62
C PHE A 47 -39.74 11.51 9.25
N GLN A 48 -40.53 11.77 8.20
CA GLN A 48 -39.87 11.96 6.91
C GLN A 48 -38.82 13.08 7.13
N PRO A 49 -37.54 12.87 6.78
CA PRO A 49 -36.68 13.99 6.51
C PRO A 49 -37.43 14.85 5.50
N LYS A 50 -37.40 16.17 5.66
CA LYS A 50 -37.71 16.99 4.49
C LYS A 50 -36.71 16.57 3.42
N ASP A 51 -37.22 16.05 2.32
CA ASP A 51 -36.49 16.00 1.05
C ASP A 51 -36.36 17.43 0.50
N THR A 52 -35.81 18.34 1.31
CA THR A 52 -34.49 18.87 0.98
C THR A 52 -33.60 17.68 0.60
N ALA A 53 -33.74 17.26 -0.65
CA ALA A 53 -32.60 17.18 -1.52
C ALA A 53 -31.83 18.48 -1.32
N TYR A 54 -30.97 18.47 -0.31
CA TYR A 54 -29.60 18.87 -0.52
C TYR A 54 -29.14 18.05 -1.73
N PHE A 55 -29.43 18.59 -2.91
CA PHE A 55 -28.35 18.96 -3.79
C PHE A 55 -27.29 19.62 -2.89
N LEU A 56 -26.45 18.76 -2.31
CA LEU A 56 -25.04 18.84 -2.60
C LEU A 56 -24.93 18.96 -4.12
N SER A 57 -25.15 20.19 -4.59
CA SER A 57 -24.08 20.90 -5.24
C SER A 57 -22.83 20.71 -4.36
N SER A 58 -22.20 19.55 -4.52
CA SER A 58 -20.84 19.60 -4.99
C SER A 58 -20.87 20.61 -6.14
N GLN A 59 -20.60 21.86 -5.78
CA GLN A 59 -19.54 22.56 -6.46
C GLN A 59 -18.34 21.64 -6.39
N ASP A 60 -18.35 20.67 -7.31
CA ASP A 60 -17.19 20.10 -7.95
C ASP A 60 -16.59 21.29 -8.72
N GLN A 61 -16.11 22.28 -7.95
CA GLN A 61 -14.97 23.04 -8.36
C GLN A 61 -13.99 21.96 -8.78
N SER A 62 -13.65 21.98 -10.06
CA SER A 62 -12.56 21.22 -10.64
C SER A 62 -11.27 21.61 -9.92
N GLN A 63 -11.11 21.17 -8.67
CA GLN A 63 -9.86 21.22 -7.96
C GLN A 63 -8.89 20.45 -8.83
N SER A 64 -7.77 21.07 -9.16
CA SER A 64 -6.67 20.38 -9.83
C SER A 64 -6.37 19.10 -9.05
N LEU A 65 -5.98 18.03 -9.73
CA LEU A 65 -5.49 16.84 -9.03
C LEU A 65 -4.28 17.23 -8.16
N THR A 66 -4.07 16.54 -7.04
CA THR A 66 -2.84 16.70 -6.26
C THR A 66 -1.64 16.38 -7.14
N GLU A 67 -0.81 17.40 -7.38
CA GLU A 67 0.52 17.29 -7.96
C GLU A 67 1.59 17.30 -6.86
N ILE A 68 2.85 17.04 -7.22
CA ILE A 68 3.96 16.88 -6.28
C ILE A 68 4.35 18.19 -5.55
N ASP A 69 4.14 19.32 -6.19
CA ASP A 69 4.33 20.66 -5.63
C ASP A 69 3.40 20.93 -4.44
N HIS A 70 2.16 20.42 -4.46
CA HIS A 70 1.18 20.52 -3.37
C HIS A 70 1.57 19.70 -2.11
N ILE A 71 2.70 18.97 -2.15
CA ILE A 71 3.19 18.08 -1.10
C ILE A 71 4.44 18.68 -0.46
N VAL A 72 4.46 18.71 0.87
CA VAL A 72 5.62 19.15 1.67
C VAL A 72 6.21 17.96 2.45
N PHE A 73 7.52 17.75 2.33
CA PHE A 73 8.23 16.63 2.96
C PHE A 73 8.92 17.02 4.28
N GLY A 74 8.79 16.18 5.31
CA GLY A 74 9.61 16.19 6.51
C GLY A 74 10.37 14.87 6.66
N ILE A 75 11.64 14.85 6.26
CA ILE A 75 12.46 13.63 6.23
C ILE A 75 13.24 13.49 7.54
N GLY A 76 13.03 12.40 8.27
CA GLY A 76 13.74 12.07 9.51
C GLY A 76 15.18 11.61 9.24
N SER A 77 16.18 12.29 9.79
CA SER A 77 17.60 11.96 9.56
C SER A 77 18.46 12.24 10.79
N SER A 78 19.76 12.02 10.70
CA SER A 78 20.76 12.42 11.69
C SER A 78 22.06 12.81 11.00
N THR A 79 22.87 13.65 11.66
CA THR A 79 24.24 14.00 11.25
C THR A 79 25.16 12.78 11.06
N LYS A 80 24.80 11.62 11.63
CA LYS A 80 25.51 10.35 11.46
C LYS A 80 25.05 9.57 10.23
N SER A 81 23.76 9.59 9.91
CA SER A 81 23.15 8.80 8.83
C SER A 81 23.12 9.54 7.49
N TRP A 82 22.88 10.86 7.54
CA TRP A 82 22.71 11.72 6.37
C TRP A 82 23.85 11.63 5.34
N PRO A 83 25.15 11.68 5.71
CA PRO A 83 26.22 11.75 4.71
C PRO A 83 26.27 10.53 3.77
N ALA A 84 25.84 9.36 4.24
CA ALA A 84 25.78 8.14 3.43
C ALA A 84 24.41 7.95 2.75
N ARG A 85 23.32 8.39 3.38
CA ARG A 85 21.95 8.16 2.90
C ARG A 85 21.49 9.19 1.87
N ARG A 86 22.03 10.42 1.91
CA ARG A 86 21.71 11.50 0.95
C ARG A 86 21.84 11.09 -0.52
N GLU A 87 22.77 10.18 -0.84
CA GLU A 87 22.99 9.72 -2.22
C GLU A 87 21.77 8.97 -2.77
N TYR A 88 21.03 8.24 -1.94
CA TYR A 88 19.75 7.63 -2.34
C TYR A 88 18.61 8.66 -2.45
N VAL A 89 18.65 9.74 -1.67
CA VAL A 89 17.66 10.83 -1.77
C VAL A 89 17.81 11.60 -3.09
N LYS A 90 19.03 11.78 -3.60
CA LYS A 90 19.28 12.35 -4.94
C LYS A 90 18.59 11.60 -6.09
N LEU A 91 18.22 10.33 -5.90
CA LEU A 91 17.55 9.53 -6.94
C LEU A 91 16.07 9.91 -7.11
N TRP A 92 15.42 10.46 -6.08
CA TRP A 92 13.98 10.75 -6.10
C TRP A 92 13.61 12.19 -5.73
N TRP A 93 14.54 12.99 -5.21
CA TRP A 93 14.28 14.38 -4.86
C TRP A 93 14.50 15.33 -6.05
N ASP A 94 13.42 15.96 -6.52
CA ASP A 94 13.45 17.05 -7.49
C ASP A 94 13.43 18.40 -6.75
N ALA A 95 14.60 19.03 -6.61
CA ALA A 95 14.74 20.32 -5.93
C ALA A 95 14.08 21.50 -6.66
N GLN A 96 13.60 21.34 -7.89
CA GLN A 96 12.86 22.38 -8.63
C GLN A 96 11.35 22.36 -8.34
N ARG A 97 10.80 21.20 -7.96
CA ARG A 97 9.36 21.00 -7.74
C ARG A 97 8.98 20.60 -6.32
N MET A 98 9.88 19.96 -5.58
CA MET A 98 9.62 19.39 -4.26
C MET A 98 10.02 20.35 -3.14
N ARG A 99 9.18 20.42 -2.10
CA ARG A 99 9.32 21.34 -0.98
C ARG A 99 9.43 20.55 0.32
N GLY A 100 10.29 20.96 1.24
CA GLY A 100 10.47 20.24 2.49
C GLY A 100 11.83 20.44 3.16
N CYS A 101 12.12 19.55 4.10
CA CYS A 101 13.31 19.57 4.96
C CYS A 101 13.81 18.14 5.25
N VAL A 102 15.12 17.98 5.39
CA VAL A 102 15.74 16.87 6.13
C VAL A 102 16.07 17.33 7.55
N PHE A 103 15.42 16.71 8.54
CA PHE A 103 15.53 17.04 9.94
C PHE A 103 16.66 16.27 10.64
N VAL A 104 17.74 16.96 10.97
CA VAL A 104 18.92 16.42 11.66
C VAL A 104 18.98 16.81 13.15
N ASP A 105 19.78 16.07 13.93
CA ASP A 105 19.94 16.24 15.39
C ASP A 105 20.74 17.48 15.81
N ARG A 106 21.53 18.06 14.90
CA ARG A 106 22.39 19.24 15.12
C ARG A 106 22.90 19.76 13.76
N PRO A 107 23.50 20.96 13.69
CA PRO A 107 24.12 21.45 12.46
C PRO A 107 25.20 20.48 11.96
N LEU A 108 25.26 20.27 10.64
CA LEU A 108 26.37 19.56 10.00
C LEU A 108 27.62 20.45 10.00
N SER A 109 28.80 19.82 10.02
CA SER A 109 30.04 20.53 9.77
C SER A 109 30.07 21.06 8.33
N SER A 110 30.66 22.24 8.14
CA SER A 110 30.81 22.94 6.85
C SER A 110 31.66 22.20 5.80
N LEU A 111 32.04 20.95 6.07
CA LEU A 111 32.78 20.05 5.17
C LEU A 111 31.85 19.19 4.30
N VAL A 112 30.52 19.30 4.45
CA VAL A 112 29.55 18.70 3.53
C VAL A 112 29.48 19.59 2.29
N ASN A 113 30.19 19.21 1.22
CA ASN A 113 30.32 19.99 -0.01
C ASN A 113 28.99 20.57 -0.52
N ASP A 114 28.98 21.88 -0.71
CA ASP A 114 27.83 22.69 -1.16
C ASP A 114 27.47 22.48 -2.65
N THR A 115 28.27 21.69 -3.38
CA THR A 115 28.10 21.39 -4.81
C THR A 115 26.82 20.62 -5.12
N ASP A 116 26.28 19.89 -4.15
CA ASP A 116 25.12 19.01 -4.32
C ASP A 116 23.81 19.66 -3.85
N SER A 117 23.84 20.92 -3.42
CA SER A 117 22.68 21.65 -2.85
C SER A 117 21.47 21.68 -3.80
N ASN A 118 21.72 21.80 -5.11
CA ASN A 118 20.68 21.80 -6.16
C ASN A 118 20.06 20.40 -6.44
N LEU A 119 20.52 19.34 -5.77
CA LEU A 119 20.04 17.95 -5.95
C LEU A 119 19.49 17.33 -4.64
N LEU A 120 19.39 18.14 -3.58
CA LEU A 120 19.06 17.66 -2.25
C LEU A 120 18.00 18.55 -1.58
N PRO A 121 17.17 17.98 -0.68
CA PRO A 121 16.30 18.78 0.17
C PRO A 121 17.13 19.69 1.10
N PRO A 122 16.62 20.88 1.47
CA PRO A 122 17.18 21.72 2.52
C PRO A 122 17.37 20.96 3.83
N ILE A 123 18.42 21.30 4.58
CA ILE A 123 18.71 20.67 5.87
C ILE A 123 18.24 21.58 7.00
N CYS A 124 17.43 21.01 7.88
CA CYS A 124 16.75 21.72 8.95
C CYS A 124 17.16 21.06 10.28
N VAL A 125 17.58 21.86 11.26
CA VAL A 125 18.01 21.34 12.57
C VAL A 125 16.80 21.36 13.49
N SER A 126 16.43 20.21 14.06
CA SER A 126 15.25 20.14 14.92
C SER A 126 15.43 20.95 16.21
N GLU A 127 14.31 21.46 16.73
CA GLU A 127 14.26 22.15 18.02
C GLU A 127 14.62 21.22 19.21
N ASP A 128 14.97 21.81 20.37
CA ASP A 128 15.27 21.05 21.59
C ASP A 128 14.05 20.24 22.10
N THR A 129 14.32 19.00 22.50
CA THR A 129 13.35 18.05 23.05
C THR A 129 13.66 17.61 24.49
N SER A 130 14.61 18.26 25.16
CA SER A 130 15.02 17.95 26.54
C SER A 130 13.84 17.92 27.52
N ARG A 131 12.89 18.85 27.37
CA ARG A 131 11.70 19.03 28.21
C ARG A 131 10.73 17.84 28.24
N PHE A 132 10.65 17.07 27.16
CA PHE A 132 9.77 15.91 27.07
C PHE A 132 10.31 14.74 27.88
N ARG A 133 9.46 13.86 28.40
CA ARG A 133 9.90 12.63 29.08
C ARG A 133 10.01 11.47 28.07
N TYR A 134 11.02 10.62 28.23
CA TYR A 134 11.17 9.36 27.52
C TYR A 134 11.41 8.25 28.55
N THR A 135 10.54 7.24 28.58
CA THR A 135 10.55 6.18 29.62
C THR A 135 10.70 4.76 29.06
N TRP A 136 10.75 4.60 27.74
CA TRP A 136 11.01 3.30 27.10
C TRP A 136 12.47 2.89 27.26
N ARG A 137 12.72 1.79 27.99
CA ARG A 137 14.07 1.42 28.48
C ARG A 137 15.08 0.92 27.43
N LYS A 138 14.64 0.62 26.20
CA LYS A 138 15.47 0.03 25.13
C LYS A 138 15.27 0.74 23.79
N GLY A 139 15.22 2.06 23.81
CA GLY A 139 14.98 2.89 22.64
C GLY A 139 15.72 4.22 22.75
N ASP A 140 15.75 4.95 21.64
CA ASP A 140 16.44 6.23 21.56
C ASP A 140 15.46 7.38 21.77
N ARG A 141 15.83 8.32 22.66
CA ARG A 141 15.10 9.57 22.89
C ARG A 141 14.97 10.40 21.60
N ASN A 142 15.87 10.24 20.63
CA ASN A 142 15.75 10.84 19.30
C ASN A 142 14.40 10.58 18.61
N ALA A 143 13.67 9.52 18.97
CA ALA A 143 12.31 9.27 18.53
C ALA A 143 11.34 10.45 18.79
N ILE A 144 11.55 11.24 19.86
CA ILE A 144 10.75 12.43 20.15
C ILE A 144 10.99 13.52 19.10
N ARG A 145 12.25 13.72 18.71
CA ARG A 145 12.66 14.67 17.67
C ARG A 145 12.08 14.28 16.30
N ILE A 146 12.14 12.98 15.94
CA ILE A 146 11.52 12.46 14.71
C ILE A 146 10.00 12.73 14.73
N ALA A 147 9.30 12.51 15.85
CA ALA A 147 7.88 12.85 15.95
C ALA A 147 7.63 14.35 15.71
N ARG A 148 8.42 15.23 16.32
CA ARG A 148 8.25 16.70 16.20
C ARG A 148 8.57 17.26 14.82
N CYS A 149 9.16 16.49 13.92
CA CYS A 149 9.27 16.87 12.51
C CYS A 149 7.89 17.21 11.91
N VAL A 150 6.80 16.60 12.39
CA VAL A 150 5.41 16.97 12.00
C VAL A 150 5.09 18.42 12.38
N LEU A 151 5.30 18.79 13.64
CA LEU A 151 5.06 20.14 14.14
C LEU A 151 5.95 21.17 13.43
N GLU A 152 7.24 20.87 13.32
CA GLU A 152 8.26 21.77 12.76
C GLU A 152 8.01 22.00 11.26
N THR A 153 7.72 20.95 10.48
CA THR A 153 7.35 21.08 9.05
C THR A 153 6.07 21.90 8.86
N VAL A 154 5.02 21.64 9.65
CA VAL A 154 3.77 22.41 9.52
C VAL A 154 3.99 23.89 9.84
N ARG A 155 4.75 24.21 10.89
CA ARG A 155 5.10 25.61 11.25
C ARG A 155 5.90 26.33 10.15
N MET A 156 6.73 25.62 9.39
CA MET A 156 7.54 26.22 8.32
C MET A 156 6.73 26.53 7.06
N PHE A 157 5.70 25.73 6.76
CA PHE A 157 5.00 25.79 5.46
C PHE A 157 3.51 26.18 5.55
N ASN A 158 2.90 26.28 6.73
CA ASN A 158 1.49 26.67 6.87
C ASN A 158 1.20 28.15 6.53
N THR A 159 2.23 28.99 6.46
CA THR A 159 2.15 30.37 5.94
C THR A 159 2.75 30.52 4.54
N SER A 160 2.94 29.41 3.81
CA SER A 160 3.40 29.46 2.42
C SER A 160 2.40 30.18 1.52
N SER A 161 2.89 30.92 0.52
CA SER A 161 2.07 31.52 -0.53
C SER A 161 1.52 30.51 -1.53
N GLU A 162 2.14 29.34 -1.60
CA GLU A 162 1.78 28.21 -2.45
C GLU A 162 0.99 27.17 -1.65
N GLU A 163 -0.09 26.66 -2.22
CA GLU A 163 -0.98 25.70 -1.57
C GLU A 163 -0.22 24.47 -1.03
N VAL A 164 -0.53 24.05 0.20
CA VAL A 164 -0.07 22.78 0.78
C VAL A 164 -1.29 21.93 1.05
N ARG A 165 -1.40 20.82 0.34
CA ARG A 165 -2.49 19.84 0.48
C ARG A 165 -2.11 18.67 1.38
N TRP A 166 -0.85 18.26 1.34
CA TRP A 166 -0.35 17.10 2.08
C TRP A 166 1.01 17.38 2.72
N TYR A 167 1.17 16.92 3.95
CA TYR A 167 2.46 16.82 4.64
C TYR A 167 2.87 15.35 4.67
N VAL A 168 4.05 15.03 4.13
CA VAL A 168 4.54 13.66 4.00
C VAL A 168 5.83 13.49 4.79
N PHE A 169 5.92 12.41 5.56
CA PHE A 169 7.03 12.12 6.45
C PHE A 169 7.61 10.74 6.13
N GLY A 170 8.92 10.57 6.28
CA GLY A 170 9.63 9.32 6.06
C GLY A 170 11.07 9.41 6.57
N ASP A 171 11.75 8.27 6.71
CA ASP A 171 13.15 8.23 7.16
C ASP A 171 14.13 8.42 5.99
N ASP A 172 15.37 8.83 6.27
CA ASP A 172 16.39 9.12 5.24
C ASP A 172 16.90 7.90 4.45
N ASP A 173 16.55 6.67 4.82
CA ASP A 173 16.69 5.46 3.99
C ASP A 173 15.36 4.95 3.40
N THR A 174 14.37 5.84 3.28
CA THR A 174 13.16 5.63 2.49
C THR A 174 13.37 6.18 1.09
N ILE A 175 13.04 5.37 0.08
CA ILE A 175 12.90 5.84 -1.29
C ILE A 175 11.43 6.05 -1.57
N PHE A 176 11.06 7.26 -1.98
CA PHE A 176 9.71 7.57 -2.47
C PHE A 176 9.69 7.51 -4.00
N ILE A 177 8.50 7.25 -4.56
CA ILE A 177 8.18 7.45 -5.97
C ILE A 177 7.25 8.67 -6.08
N PRO A 178 7.77 9.88 -6.34
CA PRO A 178 7.01 11.13 -6.17
C PRO A 178 5.72 11.21 -6.99
N GLU A 179 5.73 10.74 -8.24
CA GLU A 179 4.54 10.70 -9.10
C GLU A 179 3.47 9.74 -8.53
N ASN A 180 3.87 8.56 -8.08
CA ASN A 180 2.96 7.58 -7.47
C ASN A 180 2.39 8.08 -6.15
N LEU A 181 3.17 8.79 -5.35
CA LEU A 181 2.71 9.46 -4.13
C LEU A 181 1.63 10.51 -4.47
N ALA A 182 1.91 11.44 -5.39
CA ALA A 182 0.96 12.47 -5.79
C ALA A 182 -0.34 11.88 -6.36
N ARG A 183 -0.24 10.89 -7.26
CA ARG A 183 -1.41 10.18 -7.81
C ARG A 183 -2.15 9.34 -6.77
N THR A 184 -1.46 8.77 -5.79
CA THR A 184 -2.13 8.04 -4.69
C THR A 184 -2.89 8.99 -3.76
N LEU A 185 -2.35 10.19 -3.52
CA LEU A 185 -3.00 11.20 -2.69
C LEU A 185 -4.12 11.96 -3.41
N SER A 186 -4.05 12.12 -4.73
CA SER A 186 -5.07 12.85 -5.54
C SER A 186 -6.47 12.24 -5.51
N LYS A 187 -6.61 10.97 -5.07
CA LYS A 187 -7.91 10.30 -4.90
C LYS A 187 -8.63 10.67 -3.59
N TYR A 188 -7.95 11.38 -2.68
CA TYR A 188 -8.45 11.83 -1.38
C TYR A 188 -8.70 13.34 -1.37
N ASP A 189 -9.78 13.75 -0.69
CA ASP A 189 -10.04 15.15 -0.41
C ASP A 189 -9.10 15.66 0.72
N HIS A 190 -8.12 16.46 0.35
CA HIS A 190 -7.13 17.03 1.28
C HIS A 190 -7.73 18.03 2.30
N THR A 191 -8.97 18.49 2.11
CA THR A 191 -9.67 19.35 3.07
C THR A 191 -10.32 18.54 4.20
N SER A 192 -10.66 17.27 3.96
CA SER A 192 -11.05 16.28 4.97
C SER A 192 -9.84 15.74 5.76
N TRP A 193 -10.08 15.17 6.94
CA TRP A 193 -9.01 14.68 7.82
C TRP A 193 -8.56 13.26 7.44
N TYR A 194 -7.35 13.14 6.91
CA TYR A 194 -6.72 11.88 6.51
C TYR A 194 -5.33 11.70 7.14
N TYR A 195 -5.12 10.52 7.71
CA TYR A 195 -3.83 9.95 8.10
C TYR A 195 -3.61 8.68 7.27
N ILE A 196 -2.65 8.72 6.34
CA ILE A 196 -2.44 7.71 5.29
C ILE A 196 -1.05 7.08 5.45
N GLY A 197 -0.96 5.78 5.16
CA GLY A 197 0.26 5.00 5.13
C GLY A 197 -0.08 3.50 5.27
N ALA A 198 0.87 2.69 5.76
CA ALA A 198 0.66 1.26 5.95
C ALA A 198 1.30 0.70 7.22
N SER A 199 0.80 -0.45 7.64
CA SER A 199 1.39 -1.29 8.69
C SER A 199 2.63 -2.05 8.17
N SER A 200 3.49 -2.56 9.06
CA SER A 200 4.65 -3.39 8.68
C SER A 200 4.22 -4.73 8.06
N GLU A 201 5.07 -5.23 7.16
CA GLU A 201 5.03 -6.59 6.60
C GLU A 201 5.19 -7.68 7.67
N ILE A 202 5.70 -7.34 8.85
CA ILE A 202 6.00 -8.27 9.94
C ILE A 202 4.93 -8.18 11.03
N TYR A 203 4.19 -9.27 11.24
CA TYR A 203 3.09 -9.35 12.21
C TYR A 203 3.49 -8.89 13.62
N HIS A 204 4.67 -9.27 14.09
CA HIS A 204 5.14 -8.89 15.42
C HIS A 204 5.38 -7.38 15.61
N GLN A 205 5.74 -6.65 14.55
CA GLN A 205 5.89 -5.18 14.64
C GLN A 205 4.51 -4.55 14.87
N ASN A 206 3.52 -4.95 14.09
CA ASN A 206 2.14 -4.46 14.21
C ASN A 206 1.52 -4.83 15.56
N SER A 207 1.77 -6.04 16.06
CA SER A 207 1.34 -6.48 17.39
C SER A 207 2.01 -5.73 18.54
N LEU A 208 3.16 -5.07 18.33
CA LEU A 208 3.86 -4.28 19.34
C LEU A 208 3.53 -2.77 19.28
N PHE A 209 3.32 -2.23 18.08
CA PHE A 209 3.21 -0.77 17.87
C PHE A 209 1.84 -0.30 17.40
N GLY A 210 1.05 -1.19 16.78
CA GLY A 210 -0.30 -0.91 16.28
C GLY A 210 -0.52 -1.56 14.90
N HIS A 211 -1.67 -2.22 14.73
CA HIS A 211 -2.09 -2.70 13.41
C HIS A 211 -2.64 -1.56 12.53
N ASP A 212 -3.25 -0.55 13.16
CA ASP A 212 -3.80 0.64 12.51
C ASP A 212 -2.82 1.84 12.55
N MET A 213 -1.52 1.58 12.70
CA MET A 213 -0.46 2.60 12.67
C MET A 213 0.17 2.66 11.27
N ALA A 214 0.31 3.86 10.69
CA ALA A 214 1.24 4.05 9.59
C ALA A 214 2.67 4.12 10.15
N PHE A 215 3.52 3.20 9.70
CA PHE A 215 4.92 3.12 10.16
C PHE A 215 5.78 4.22 9.52
N GLY A 216 6.66 4.82 10.35
CA GLY A 216 7.40 6.03 9.95
C GLY A 216 8.32 5.83 8.76
N GLY A 217 9.09 4.75 8.75
CA GLY A 217 10.00 4.40 7.65
C GLY A 217 9.25 4.05 6.37
N GLY A 218 8.10 3.36 6.48
CA GLY A 218 7.21 3.12 5.34
C GLY A 218 6.64 4.41 4.73
N GLY A 219 6.50 5.45 5.54
CA GLY A 219 6.06 6.77 5.14
C GLY A 219 4.64 7.07 5.64
N ILE A 220 4.41 8.33 6.01
CA ILE A 220 3.16 8.83 6.58
C ILE A 220 2.73 10.07 5.79
N ALA A 221 1.52 10.08 5.26
CA ALA A 221 0.91 11.27 4.66
C ALA A 221 -0.24 11.80 5.52
N ILE A 222 -0.25 13.10 5.79
CA ILE A 222 -1.26 13.78 6.60
C ILE A 222 -1.87 14.92 5.78
N SER A 223 -3.20 14.92 5.63
CA SER A 223 -3.95 16.00 4.99
C SER A 223 -3.67 17.34 5.68
N SER A 224 -3.52 18.42 4.92
CA SER A 224 -3.20 19.75 5.44
C SER A 224 -4.19 20.24 6.51
N SER A 225 -5.47 19.94 6.36
CA SER A 225 -6.53 20.21 7.33
C SER A 225 -6.25 19.59 8.71
N LEU A 226 -5.92 18.29 8.75
CA LEU A 226 -5.54 17.56 9.95
C LEU A 226 -4.18 18.01 10.49
N ALA A 227 -3.18 18.16 9.64
CA ALA A 227 -1.82 18.54 10.03
C ALA A 227 -1.78 19.89 10.77
N ASN A 228 -2.58 20.87 10.33
CA ASN A 228 -2.72 22.18 10.96
C ASN A 228 -3.42 22.13 12.34
N VAL A 229 -4.30 21.15 12.58
CA VAL A 229 -4.91 20.92 13.91
C VAL A 229 -3.98 20.14 14.83
N LEU A 230 -3.33 19.11 14.27
CA LEU A 230 -2.36 18.27 14.94
C LEU A 230 -1.19 19.10 15.48
N ALA A 231 -0.59 19.97 14.65
CA ALA A 231 0.51 20.84 15.05
C ALA A 231 0.19 21.75 16.26
N LYS A 232 -1.04 22.26 16.37
CA LYS A 232 -1.44 23.11 17.52
C LYS A 232 -1.41 22.37 18.85
N ASN A 233 -1.61 21.04 18.82
CA ASN A 233 -1.76 20.21 20.01
C ASN A 233 -0.57 19.24 20.24
N PHE A 234 0.31 19.11 19.24
CA PHE A 234 1.30 18.04 19.14
C PHE A 234 2.21 17.92 20.36
N ASP A 235 2.80 19.04 20.79
CA ASP A 235 3.69 19.10 21.93
C ASP A 235 3.00 18.67 23.24
N SER A 236 1.73 19.04 23.44
CA SER A 236 0.96 18.62 24.61
C SER A 236 0.62 17.12 24.56
N CYS A 237 0.34 16.59 23.38
CA CYS A 237 0.12 15.16 23.19
C CYS A 237 1.36 14.33 23.50
N ILE A 238 2.53 14.64 22.92
CA ILE A 238 3.73 13.80 23.09
C ILE A 238 4.23 13.76 24.55
N GLU A 239 3.88 14.75 25.38
CA GLU A 239 4.07 14.72 26.84
C GLU A 239 3.25 13.63 27.56
N ARG A 240 2.05 13.30 27.06
CA ARG A 240 1.18 12.24 27.61
C ARG A 240 1.65 10.83 27.27
N TYR A 241 2.47 10.69 26.22
CA TYR A 241 2.95 9.39 25.71
C TYR A 241 4.49 9.20 25.85
N PRO A 242 5.09 9.39 27.05
CA PRO A 242 6.54 9.23 27.23
C PRO A 242 6.99 7.76 27.14
N HIS A 243 6.04 6.83 27.24
CA HIS A 243 6.26 5.39 27.24
C HIS A 243 6.32 4.77 25.83
N LEU A 244 5.96 5.49 24.77
CA LEU A 244 6.01 4.94 23.41
C LEU A 244 7.44 4.82 22.89
N TYR A 245 7.67 3.83 22.01
CA TYR A 245 8.99 3.55 21.45
C TYR A 245 9.42 4.59 20.40
N GLY A 246 8.73 4.61 19.26
CA GLY A 246 9.10 5.34 18.05
C GLY A 246 8.53 6.77 17.95
N GLY A 247 8.87 7.45 16.86
CA GLY A 247 8.30 8.75 16.51
C GLY A 247 6.91 8.59 15.87
N ASP A 248 6.77 7.63 14.96
CA ASP A 248 5.52 7.17 14.36
C ASP A 248 4.46 6.78 15.39
N SER A 249 4.81 6.02 16.43
CA SER A 249 3.89 5.67 17.52
C SER A 249 3.32 6.93 18.21
N ARG A 250 4.14 7.99 18.34
CA ARG A 250 3.70 9.27 18.93
C ARG A 250 2.82 10.05 17.98
N ILE A 251 3.17 10.13 16.70
CA ILE A 251 2.33 10.74 15.66
C ILE A 251 0.95 10.07 15.66
N HIS A 252 0.91 8.74 15.62
CA HIS A 252 -0.31 7.95 15.65
C HIS A 252 -1.14 8.21 16.92
N ALA A 253 -0.53 8.21 18.11
CA ALA A 253 -1.25 8.52 19.35
C ALA A 253 -1.90 9.91 19.31
N CYS A 254 -1.22 10.93 18.76
CA CYS A 254 -1.77 12.28 18.64
C CYS A 254 -2.85 12.41 17.56
N VAL A 255 -2.79 11.60 16.51
CA VAL A 255 -3.86 11.48 15.50
C VAL A 255 -5.09 10.79 16.09
N LEU A 256 -4.90 9.77 16.94
CA LEU A 256 -5.99 9.08 17.65
C LEU A 256 -6.68 9.98 18.70
N GLU A 257 -5.96 10.89 19.37
CA GLU A 257 -6.58 11.89 20.25
C GLU A 257 -7.54 12.84 19.50
N LEU A 258 -7.34 13.02 18.19
CA LEU A 258 -8.24 13.77 17.30
C LEU A 258 -9.33 12.88 16.67
N GLY A 259 -9.40 11.59 17.02
CA GLY A 259 -10.41 10.65 16.55
C GLY A 259 -10.23 10.15 15.11
N VAL A 260 -9.05 10.33 14.50
CA VAL A 260 -8.77 9.92 13.11
C VAL A 260 -8.11 8.54 13.08
N GLY A 261 -8.62 7.64 12.24
CA GLY A 261 -8.05 6.32 11.99
C GLY A 261 -7.17 6.26 10.72
N LEU A 262 -6.40 5.18 10.58
CA LEU A 262 -5.56 4.95 9.40
C LEU A 262 -6.38 4.72 8.12
N SER A 263 -6.12 5.54 7.12
CA SER A 263 -6.49 5.31 5.73
C SER A 263 -5.39 4.50 5.04
N HIS A 264 -5.53 3.18 5.09
CA HIS A 264 -4.47 2.24 4.73
C HIS A 264 -4.21 2.16 3.21
N GLU A 265 -2.98 2.51 2.80
CA GLU A 265 -2.50 2.43 1.42
C GLU A 265 -1.28 1.49 1.33
N PRO A 266 -1.43 0.24 0.83
CA PRO A 266 -0.37 -0.77 0.82
C PRO A 266 0.76 -0.54 -0.20
N GLY A 267 0.80 0.63 -0.84
CA GLY A 267 1.97 1.06 -1.63
C GLY A 267 3.08 1.69 -0.78
N PHE A 268 2.78 2.04 0.47
CA PHE A 268 3.79 2.44 1.46
C PHE A 268 4.38 1.18 2.09
N HIS A 269 5.69 0.96 1.99
CA HIS A 269 6.34 -0.23 2.55
C HIS A 269 7.36 0.12 3.62
N GLN A 270 7.04 -0.25 4.87
CA GLN A 270 8.01 -0.27 5.99
C GLN A 270 9.15 -1.28 5.74
N PHE A 271 8.89 -2.28 4.89
CA PHE A 271 9.86 -3.16 4.25
C PHE A 271 10.88 -3.78 5.23
N ASP A 272 10.38 -4.25 6.38
CA ASP A 272 11.14 -4.88 7.47
C ASP A 272 11.65 -6.30 7.09
N VAL A 273 12.36 -6.40 5.97
CA VAL A 273 12.89 -7.63 5.36
C VAL A 273 14.39 -7.50 5.08
N LYS A 274 15.08 -8.63 4.94
CA LYS A 274 16.52 -8.71 4.68
C LYS A 274 16.84 -9.80 3.66
N GLY A 275 18.00 -9.66 3.02
CA GLY A 275 18.47 -10.60 2.01
C GLY A 275 17.77 -10.38 0.67
N ASN A 276 17.53 -11.47 -0.06
CA ASN A 276 17.02 -11.42 -1.43
C ASN A 276 15.53 -11.02 -1.49
N ALA A 277 15.27 -9.77 -1.86
CA ALA A 277 13.93 -9.19 -1.98
C ALA A 277 13.13 -9.63 -3.23
N LEU A 278 13.68 -10.48 -4.11
CA LEU A 278 13.04 -10.90 -5.37
C LEU A 278 11.57 -11.25 -5.20
N GLY A 279 11.23 -12.14 -4.26
CA GLY A 279 9.88 -12.66 -4.12
C GLY A 279 8.85 -11.65 -3.63
N ILE A 280 9.22 -10.66 -2.82
CA ILE A 280 8.30 -9.58 -2.40
C ILE A 280 8.12 -8.57 -3.52
N LEU A 281 9.20 -8.18 -4.19
CA LEU A 281 9.17 -7.27 -5.34
C LEU A 281 8.50 -7.89 -6.58
N THR A 282 8.49 -9.22 -6.75
CA THR A 282 7.68 -9.92 -7.77
C THR A 282 6.27 -10.32 -7.30
N SER A 283 5.76 -9.71 -6.23
CA SER A 283 4.39 -9.91 -5.73
C SER A 283 3.68 -8.63 -5.29
N HIS A 284 4.14 -7.46 -5.76
CA HIS A 284 3.53 -6.18 -5.43
C HIS A 284 2.04 -6.11 -5.86
N SER A 285 1.26 -5.31 -5.14
CA SER A 285 -0.17 -5.16 -5.36
C SER A 285 -0.48 -4.39 -6.66
N THR A 286 -1.78 -4.30 -7.01
CA THR A 286 -2.28 -3.49 -8.14
C THR A 286 -2.39 -2.00 -7.83
N ARG A 287 -2.07 -1.57 -6.60
CA ARG A 287 -1.90 -0.14 -6.29
C ARG A 287 -0.49 0.31 -6.68
N PRO A 288 -0.26 1.61 -6.93
CA PRO A 288 1.09 2.13 -7.16
C PRO A 288 2.03 1.86 -5.98
N LEU A 289 3.30 1.59 -6.26
CA LEU A 289 4.36 1.64 -5.24
C LEU A 289 4.59 3.10 -4.84
N VAL A 290 4.38 3.45 -3.58
CA VAL A 290 4.61 4.82 -3.08
C VAL A 290 6.02 4.96 -2.49
N SER A 291 6.46 3.98 -1.72
CA SER A 291 7.74 4.04 -1.01
C SER A 291 8.30 2.66 -0.65
N LEU A 292 9.63 2.56 -0.60
CA LEU A 292 10.39 1.41 -0.10
C LEU A 292 11.38 1.89 0.97
N HIS A 293 11.15 1.48 2.21
CA HIS A 293 12.07 1.68 3.32
C HIS A 293 13.22 0.65 3.32
N HIS A 294 14.30 0.92 4.06
CA HIS A 294 15.41 -0.01 4.32
C HIS A 294 16.04 -0.69 3.08
N ILE A 295 15.83 -0.16 1.87
CA ILE A 295 16.33 -0.76 0.61
C ILE A 295 17.86 -0.84 0.55
N VAL A 296 18.54 -0.01 1.33
CA VAL A 296 20.01 -0.03 1.53
C VAL A 296 20.50 -1.23 2.35
N HIS A 297 19.58 -2.04 2.91
CA HIS A 297 19.85 -3.17 3.81
C HIS A 297 19.42 -4.55 3.24
N ILE A 298 18.94 -4.59 1.98
CA ILE A 298 18.68 -5.83 1.24
C ILE A 298 19.85 -6.17 0.29
N ASP A 299 19.84 -7.41 -0.23
CA ASP A 299 20.75 -7.80 -1.30
C ASP A 299 20.43 -6.97 -2.58
N PRO A 300 21.42 -6.68 -3.46
CA PRO A 300 21.17 -5.94 -4.70
C PRO A 300 20.05 -6.58 -5.53
N ILE A 301 19.05 -5.79 -5.90
CA ILE A 301 17.85 -6.29 -6.59
C ILE A 301 18.16 -6.81 -8.00
N PHE A 302 19.21 -6.28 -8.64
CA PHE A 302 19.75 -6.72 -9.92
C PHE A 302 21.10 -7.47 -9.73
N PRO A 303 21.40 -8.48 -10.56
CA PRO A 303 22.61 -9.29 -10.42
C PRO A 303 23.89 -8.51 -10.76
N ASN A 304 25.01 -8.90 -10.13
CA ASN A 304 26.37 -8.42 -10.42
C ASN A 304 26.61 -6.90 -10.28
N VAL A 305 25.75 -6.18 -9.55
CA VAL A 305 25.87 -4.74 -9.28
C VAL A 305 25.77 -4.43 -7.78
N THR A 306 26.16 -3.21 -7.38
CA THR A 306 25.96 -2.75 -5.99
C THR A 306 24.49 -2.43 -5.71
N THR A 307 24.07 -2.38 -4.44
CA THR A 307 22.70 -1.99 -4.07
C THR A 307 22.34 -0.59 -4.60
N PHE A 308 23.26 0.38 -4.50
CA PHE A 308 23.03 1.73 -5.04
C PHE A 308 22.86 1.71 -6.56
N SER A 309 23.75 1.01 -7.28
CA SER A 309 23.66 0.87 -8.74
C SER A 309 22.38 0.14 -9.16
N ALA A 310 21.93 -0.87 -8.40
CA ALA A 310 20.70 -1.59 -8.65
C ALA A 310 19.46 -0.70 -8.49
N VAL A 311 19.43 0.13 -7.45
CA VAL A 311 18.36 1.11 -7.25
C VAL A 311 18.39 2.18 -8.35
N SER A 312 19.56 2.76 -8.66
CA SER A 312 19.69 3.74 -9.75
C SER A 312 19.25 3.16 -11.10
N HIS A 313 19.51 1.87 -11.37
CA HIS A 313 19.00 1.18 -12.56
C HIS A 313 17.47 1.04 -12.57
N LEU A 314 16.85 0.77 -11.41
CA LEU A 314 15.38 0.74 -11.28
C LEU A 314 14.74 2.09 -11.65
N PHE A 315 15.42 3.22 -11.37
CA PHE A 315 14.91 4.55 -11.69
C PHE A 315 14.73 4.77 -13.20
N SER A 316 15.51 4.11 -14.06
CA SER A 316 15.29 4.15 -15.52
C SER A 316 13.91 3.63 -15.96
N ALA A 317 13.29 2.72 -15.18
CA ALA A 317 11.92 2.26 -15.41
C ALA A 317 10.89 3.17 -14.74
N ILE A 318 11.18 3.68 -13.54
CA ILE A 318 10.33 4.62 -12.81
C ILE A 318 10.12 5.91 -13.61
N GLU A 319 11.15 6.43 -14.28
CA GLU A 319 11.04 7.65 -15.12
C GLU A 319 10.05 7.52 -16.28
N LEU A 320 9.90 6.31 -16.84
CA LEU A 320 9.05 6.07 -18.02
C LEU A 320 7.61 5.72 -17.66
N ASP A 321 7.40 4.90 -16.62
CA ASP A 321 6.07 4.41 -16.22
C ASP A 321 6.01 4.07 -14.71
N PRO A 322 6.03 5.08 -13.83
CA PRO A 322 6.21 4.88 -12.40
C PRO A 322 5.04 4.12 -11.78
N LEU A 323 3.82 4.35 -12.25
CA LEU A 323 2.59 3.77 -11.69
C LEU A 323 2.52 2.24 -11.86
N ARG A 324 3.26 1.68 -12.83
CA ARG A 324 3.34 0.24 -13.09
C ARG A 324 4.50 -0.45 -12.36
N ILE A 325 5.44 0.26 -11.74
CA ILE A 325 6.64 -0.35 -11.15
C ILE A 325 6.29 -1.49 -10.17
N PHE A 326 6.93 -2.64 -10.35
CA PHE A 326 6.65 -3.92 -9.66
C PHE A 326 5.24 -4.52 -9.80
N GLN A 327 4.26 -3.84 -10.42
CA GLN A 327 2.92 -4.41 -10.59
C GLN A 327 2.98 -5.72 -11.37
N VAL A 328 2.32 -6.75 -10.83
CA VAL A 328 2.41 -8.12 -11.35
C VAL A 328 1.27 -8.41 -12.32
N SER A 329 1.62 -8.61 -13.59
CA SER A 329 0.74 -9.17 -14.62
C SER A 329 1.06 -10.66 -14.82
N ILE A 330 0.02 -11.49 -14.99
CA ILE A 330 0.16 -12.95 -15.16
C ILE A 330 -0.36 -13.34 -16.54
N CYS A 331 0.41 -14.16 -17.25
CA CYS A 331 0.09 -14.75 -18.55
C CYS A 331 0.37 -16.24 -18.52
N TYR A 332 -0.32 -17.00 -19.37
CA TYR A 332 -0.14 -18.43 -19.48
C TYR A 332 0.27 -18.82 -20.89
N ASP A 333 1.33 -19.61 -21.02
CA ASP A 333 1.64 -20.29 -22.27
C ASP A 333 0.85 -21.60 -22.32
N ARG A 334 -0.04 -21.72 -23.31
CA ARG A 334 -0.88 -22.91 -23.47
C ARG A 334 -0.10 -24.10 -24.01
N TRP A 335 0.89 -23.89 -24.87
CA TRP A 335 1.59 -24.97 -25.58
C TRP A 335 2.54 -25.75 -24.68
N TYR A 336 3.25 -25.05 -23.79
CA TYR A 336 4.16 -25.63 -22.80
C TYR A 336 3.57 -25.66 -21.39
N SER A 337 2.33 -25.18 -21.20
CA SER A 337 1.67 -25.03 -19.90
C SER A 337 2.48 -24.20 -18.89
N TRP A 338 3.23 -23.20 -19.34
CA TRP A 338 4.01 -22.33 -18.44
C TRP A 338 3.14 -21.27 -17.78
N THR A 339 3.53 -20.85 -16.57
CA THR A 339 2.99 -19.63 -15.93
C THR A 339 4.05 -18.55 -15.96
N ILE A 340 3.73 -17.42 -16.57
CA ILE A 340 4.62 -16.27 -16.72
C ILE A 340 4.13 -15.16 -15.79
N SER A 341 4.98 -14.72 -14.87
CA SER A 341 4.74 -13.60 -13.98
C SER A 341 5.65 -12.43 -14.37
N VAL A 342 5.06 -11.32 -14.82
CA VAL A 342 5.78 -10.09 -15.17
C VAL A 342 5.62 -9.08 -14.04
N SER A 343 6.68 -8.84 -13.28
CA SER A 343 6.83 -7.70 -12.37
C SER A 343 7.51 -6.57 -13.14
N TRP A 344 6.69 -5.66 -13.67
CA TRP A 344 7.15 -4.67 -14.65
C TRP A 344 8.26 -3.76 -14.10
N GLY A 345 9.25 -3.47 -14.95
CA GLY A 345 10.43 -2.65 -14.60
C GLY A 345 11.44 -3.36 -13.69
N TYR A 346 11.21 -4.63 -13.35
CA TYR A 346 12.08 -5.40 -12.45
C TYR A 346 12.45 -6.78 -12.99
N ALA A 347 11.49 -7.71 -13.03
CA ALA A 347 11.78 -9.11 -13.32
C ALA A 347 10.58 -9.85 -13.93
N VAL A 348 10.88 -10.81 -14.81
CA VAL A 348 9.94 -11.80 -15.31
C VAL A 348 10.31 -13.18 -14.76
N GLN A 349 9.34 -13.94 -14.30
CA GLN A 349 9.54 -15.30 -13.79
C GLN A 349 8.68 -16.29 -14.58
N ILE A 350 9.30 -17.32 -15.16
CA ILE A 350 8.59 -18.40 -15.87
C ILE A 350 8.66 -19.68 -15.06
N GLU A 351 7.51 -20.12 -14.54
CA GLU A 351 7.30 -21.44 -13.96
C GLU A 351 7.09 -22.45 -15.11
N SER A 352 7.82 -23.56 -15.10
CA SER A 352 7.73 -24.65 -16.10
C SER A 352 6.44 -25.49 -16.00
N LYS A 353 5.41 -24.97 -15.33
CA LYS A 353 4.14 -25.65 -15.05
C LYS A 353 3.01 -24.64 -14.86
N HIS A 354 1.78 -25.14 -14.96
CA HIS A 354 0.59 -24.35 -14.67
C HIS A 354 0.46 -24.14 -13.16
N LEU A 355 0.32 -22.88 -12.75
CA LEU A 355 -0.13 -22.47 -11.42
C LEU A 355 -1.46 -21.74 -11.57
N PHE A 356 -2.44 -22.08 -10.74
CA PHE A 356 -3.65 -21.25 -10.63
C PHE A 356 -3.27 -19.82 -10.20
N LEU A 357 -4.00 -18.83 -10.71
CA LEU A 357 -3.70 -17.41 -10.49
C LEU A 357 -3.49 -17.06 -9.01
N ARG A 358 -4.30 -17.62 -8.12
CA ARG A 358 -4.19 -17.45 -6.66
C ARG A 358 -2.83 -17.88 -6.10
N ASP A 359 -2.20 -18.89 -6.68
CA ASP A 359 -0.93 -19.44 -6.21
C ASP A 359 0.28 -18.80 -6.91
N ALA A 360 0.12 -18.41 -8.19
CA ALA A 360 1.09 -17.58 -8.90
C ALA A 360 1.33 -16.22 -8.21
N LEU A 361 0.28 -15.64 -7.61
CA LEU A 361 0.32 -14.37 -6.88
C LEU A 361 0.85 -14.46 -5.44
N ARG A 362 1.17 -15.66 -4.92
CA ARG A 362 1.75 -15.78 -3.57
C ARG A 362 3.23 -15.38 -3.58
N THR A 363 3.59 -14.51 -2.65
CA THR A 363 4.95 -14.03 -2.42
C THR A 363 5.92 -15.18 -2.18
N GLN A 364 6.96 -15.30 -3.00
CA GLN A 364 8.01 -16.29 -2.79
C GLN A 364 8.88 -15.90 -1.59
N LYS A 365 9.11 -16.82 -0.66
CA LYS A 365 9.92 -16.57 0.55
C LYS A 365 11.42 -16.60 0.27
N THR A 366 11.91 -15.67 -0.57
CA THR A 366 13.33 -15.47 -0.90
C THR A 366 14.08 -14.64 0.16
N PHE A 367 13.34 -13.84 0.91
CA PHE A 367 13.82 -12.93 1.95
C PHE A 367 13.58 -13.51 3.36
N ARG A 368 14.17 -12.87 4.37
CA ARG A 368 13.99 -13.17 5.80
C ARG A 368 13.51 -11.95 6.58
N PRO A 369 12.87 -12.12 7.76
CA PRO A 369 12.43 -11.00 8.60
C PRO A 369 13.59 -10.11 9.07
N TRP A 370 13.30 -8.84 9.37
CA TRP A 370 14.28 -7.89 9.90
C TRP A 370 15.00 -8.36 11.17
N LYS A 371 14.27 -9.01 12.08
CA LYS A 371 14.76 -9.60 13.34
C LYS A 371 14.56 -11.11 13.30
N ASN A 372 15.66 -11.86 13.32
CA ASN A 372 15.62 -13.32 13.36
C ASN A 372 15.48 -13.84 14.82
N SER A 373 14.36 -13.56 15.47
CA SER A 373 14.05 -13.99 16.83
C SER A 373 13.03 -15.13 16.92
N GLY A 374 12.61 -15.70 15.78
CA GLY A 374 11.62 -16.77 15.70
C GLY A 374 10.21 -16.35 16.15
N GLY A 375 9.33 -17.33 16.32
CA GLY A 375 7.94 -17.13 16.75
C GLY A 375 7.19 -16.15 15.84
N LEU A 376 6.40 -15.26 16.46
CA LEU A 376 5.62 -14.23 15.74
C LEU A 376 6.49 -13.25 14.94
N ALA A 377 7.78 -13.07 15.28
CA ALA A 377 8.68 -12.21 14.51
C ALA A 377 9.06 -12.80 13.13
N SER A 378 8.72 -14.07 12.88
CA SER A 378 8.87 -14.75 11.58
C SER A 378 7.57 -14.92 10.80
N VAL A 379 6.47 -14.31 11.28
CA VAL A 379 5.16 -14.32 10.64
C VAL A 379 4.97 -13.03 9.84
N TYR A 380 4.62 -13.17 8.57
CA TYR A 380 4.30 -12.06 7.67
C TYR A 380 2.80 -11.74 7.71
N THR A 381 2.43 -10.52 7.34
CA THR A 381 1.03 -10.08 7.20
C THR A 381 0.39 -10.47 5.86
N PHE A 382 1.11 -11.16 4.98
CA PHE A 382 0.66 -11.63 3.67
C PHE A 382 0.98 -13.11 3.43
N ASN A 383 0.34 -13.69 2.42
CA ASN A 383 0.46 -15.12 2.09
C ASN A 383 1.75 -15.43 1.32
N THR A 384 2.68 -16.15 1.95
CA THR A 384 3.89 -16.65 1.29
C THR A 384 3.72 -18.03 0.66
N ARG A 385 4.61 -18.36 -0.30
CA ARG A 385 4.91 -19.73 -0.73
C ARG A 385 6.40 -20.02 -0.55
N ASP A 386 6.74 -21.25 -0.19
CA ASP A 386 8.13 -21.67 -0.03
C ASP A 386 8.84 -21.77 -1.39
N VAL A 387 10.15 -21.50 -1.36
CA VAL A 387 11.04 -21.62 -2.52
C VAL A 387 11.55 -23.05 -2.59
N HIS A 388 11.49 -23.68 -3.77
CA HIS A 388 11.94 -25.05 -3.94
C HIS A 388 13.44 -25.19 -3.60
N PRO A 389 13.87 -26.23 -2.84
CA PRO A 389 15.27 -26.35 -2.40
C PRO A 389 16.24 -26.44 -3.59
N ASP A 390 15.99 -27.33 -4.55
CA ASP A 390 16.72 -27.40 -5.82
C ASP A 390 16.50 -26.12 -6.66
N PRO A 391 17.55 -25.34 -6.99
CA PRO A 391 17.47 -24.17 -7.86
C PRO A 391 16.92 -24.45 -9.27
N CYS A 392 17.13 -25.66 -9.80
CA CYS A 392 16.75 -25.99 -11.17
C CYS A 392 15.23 -26.14 -11.34
N GLN A 393 14.52 -26.48 -10.26
CA GLN A 393 13.06 -26.58 -10.16
C GLN A 393 12.38 -25.25 -9.78
N ARG A 394 13.14 -24.17 -9.54
CA ARG A 394 12.60 -22.82 -9.32
C ARG A 394 12.22 -22.18 -10.66
N PRO A 395 11.28 -21.21 -10.69
CA PRO A 395 10.99 -20.45 -11.89
C PRO A 395 12.24 -19.78 -12.46
N VAL A 396 12.36 -19.84 -13.78
CA VAL A 396 13.45 -19.19 -14.51
C VAL A 396 13.22 -17.68 -14.41
N THR A 397 14.19 -16.97 -13.85
CA THR A 397 14.05 -15.54 -13.54
C THR A 397 14.87 -14.73 -14.55
N PHE A 398 14.26 -13.69 -15.08
CA PHE A 398 14.83 -12.75 -16.03
C PHE A 398 14.79 -11.36 -15.40
N PHE A 399 15.91 -10.66 -15.36
CA PHE A 399 15.99 -9.31 -14.78
C PHE A 399 16.01 -8.24 -15.88
N MET A 400 15.41 -7.08 -15.61
CA MET A 400 15.41 -5.95 -16.55
C MET A 400 16.83 -5.50 -16.85
N GLU A 401 17.22 -5.57 -18.12
CA GLU A 401 18.50 -5.08 -18.64
C GLU A 401 18.39 -3.62 -19.07
N HIS A 402 17.31 -3.23 -19.75
CA HIS A 402 17.03 -1.85 -20.13
C HIS A 402 15.56 -1.66 -20.48
N VAL A 403 15.15 -0.39 -20.57
CA VAL A 403 13.81 0.04 -21.00
C VAL A 403 13.95 1.25 -21.92
N SER A 404 13.04 1.39 -22.88
CA SER A 404 12.97 2.55 -23.77
C SER A 404 11.53 2.86 -24.16
N SER A 405 11.27 4.11 -24.54
CA SER A 405 9.99 4.55 -25.09
C SER A 405 10.14 4.95 -26.55
N SER A 406 9.18 4.55 -27.37
CA SER A 406 9.12 4.85 -28.81
C SER A 406 8.55 6.26 -29.03
N PRO A 407 9.30 7.20 -29.64
CA PRO A 407 8.84 8.58 -29.81
C PRO A 407 7.64 8.75 -30.75
N SER A 408 7.33 7.76 -31.60
CA SER A 408 6.27 7.86 -32.61
C SER A 408 4.87 7.58 -32.08
N ASP A 409 4.76 6.69 -31.09
CA ASP A 409 3.50 6.10 -30.63
C ASP A 409 3.42 5.92 -29.11
N GLY A 410 4.49 6.26 -28.37
CA GLY A 410 4.53 6.15 -26.91
C GLY A 410 4.63 4.71 -26.39
N THR A 411 4.89 3.73 -27.27
CA THR A 411 5.08 2.33 -26.87
C THR A 411 6.37 2.19 -26.07
N ILE A 412 6.24 1.75 -24.81
CA ILE A 412 7.33 1.42 -23.92
C ILE A 412 7.70 -0.04 -24.12
N LYS A 413 8.99 -0.29 -24.36
CA LYS A 413 9.61 -1.62 -24.47
C LYS A 413 10.59 -1.81 -23.31
N SER A 414 10.38 -2.84 -22.49
CA SER A 414 11.38 -3.29 -21.50
C SER A 414 11.95 -4.65 -21.91
N VAL A 415 13.27 -4.82 -21.72
CA VAL A 415 14.02 -6.02 -22.11
C VAL A 415 14.60 -6.67 -20.86
N TYR A 416 14.42 -7.98 -20.74
CA TYR A 416 14.83 -8.77 -19.59
C TYR A 416 15.73 -9.93 -20.03
N LYS A 417 16.85 -10.14 -19.32
CA LYS A 417 17.84 -11.20 -19.60
C LYS A 417 17.80 -12.29 -18.54
N GLN A 418 17.99 -13.54 -18.96
CA GLN A 418 17.98 -14.69 -18.05
C GLN A 418 19.09 -14.57 -16.98
N ALA A 419 18.72 -14.74 -15.71
CA ALA A 419 19.69 -14.89 -14.63
C ALA A 419 20.40 -16.23 -14.75
N TYR A 420 21.73 -16.22 -14.89
CA TYR A 420 22.51 -17.45 -15.03
C TYR A 420 22.33 -18.39 -13.83
N GLN A 421 21.97 -19.65 -14.13
CA GLN A 421 21.91 -20.75 -13.18
C GLN A 421 22.47 -22.00 -13.85
N ASN A 422 23.41 -22.67 -13.19
CA ASN A 422 24.00 -23.91 -13.71
C ASN A 422 23.01 -25.08 -13.54
N CYS A 423 22.18 -25.30 -14.56
CA CYS A 423 21.15 -26.34 -14.59
C CYS A 423 21.14 -27.02 -15.95
N THR A 424 21.12 -28.36 -15.97
CA THR A 424 20.76 -29.13 -17.17
C THR A 424 19.26 -28.97 -17.43
N TYR A 425 18.86 -28.79 -18.69
CA TYR A 425 17.46 -28.62 -19.06
C TYR A 425 17.16 -29.20 -20.45
N ASP A 426 15.90 -29.56 -20.69
CA ASP A 426 15.43 -29.94 -22.01
C ASP A 426 15.33 -28.70 -22.93
N PRO A 427 16.10 -28.62 -24.04
CA PRO A 427 16.07 -27.48 -24.96
C PRO A 427 14.73 -27.31 -25.68
N ILE A 428 13.83 -28.30 -25.66
CA ILE A 428 12.53 -28.25 -26.34
C ILE A 428 11.46 -27.63 -25.43
N SER A 429 11.22 -28.18 -24.23
CA SER A 429 10.09 -27.79 -23.36
C SER A 429 10.45 -26.86 -22.19
N SER A 430 11.74 -26.69 -21.86
CA SER A 430 12.14 -25.86 -20.72
C SER A 430 12.12 -24.36 -21.05
N PRO A 431 11.60 -23.50 -20.17
CA PRO A 431 11.71 -22.05 -20.33
C PRO A 431 13.16 -21.54 -20.22
N ARG A 432 14.11 -22.38 -19.77
CA ARG A 432 15.55 -22.05 -19.75
C ARG A 432 16.17 -21.88 -21.14
N LYS A 433 15.48 -22.29 -22.22
CA LYS A 433 15.88 -22.02 -23.61
C LYS A 433 15.69 -20.55 -24.03
N ILE A 434 14.87 -19.78 -23.31
CA ILE A 434 14.63 -18.36 -23.57
C ILE A 434 15.81 -17.56 -23.01
N GLU A 435 16.46 -16.76 -23.85
CA GLU A 435 17.61 -15.92 -23.47
C GLU A 435 17.17 -14.48 -23.14
N GLU A 436 16.11 -14.01 -23.80
CA GLU A 436 15.60 -12.64 -23.73
C GLU A 436 14.06 -12.61 -23.71
N ILE A 437 13.49 -11.76 -22.86
CA ILE A 437 12.06 -11.45 -22.86
C ILE A 437 11.90 -9.96 -23.17
N ARG A 438 10.93 -9.62 -24.03
CA ARG A 438 10.56 -8.24 -24.36
C ARG A 438 9.11 -8.01 -23.94
N VAL A 439 8.89 -7.01 -23.09
CA VAL A 439 7.55 -6.62 -22.64
C VAL A 439 7.23 -5.26 -23.26
N PHE A 440 6.13 -5.21 -24.01
CA PHE A 440 5.60 -4.04 -24.69
C PHE A 440 4.34 -3.53 -23.98
N SER A 441 4.21 -2.23 -23.85
CA SER A 441 3.11 -1.59 -23.11
C SER A 441 3.02 -0.10 -23.39
N THR A 442 1.86 0.53 -23.20
CA THR A 442 1.74 2.01 -23.11
C THR A 442 1.91 2.45 -21.65
N ARG A 443 2.34 3.70 -21.38
CA ARG A 443 2.40 4.25 -20.00
C ARG A 443 1.05 4.09 -19.28
N LEU A 444 1.07 3.68 -18.01
CA LEU A 444 -0.12 3.51 -17.20
C LEU A 444 -0.57 4.87 -16.65
N ASP A 445 -1.75 5.35 -17.05
CA ASP A 445 -2.38 6.56 -16.51
C ASP A 445 -3.83 6.24 -16.05
N PRO A 446 -4.00 5.75 -14.82
CA PRO A 446 -5.29 5.32 -14.29
C PRO A 446 -6.09 6.48 -13.71
N ASP A 447 -7.38 6.57 -14.03
CA ASP A 447 -8.28 7.59 -13.50
C ASP A 447 -8.51 7.44 -11.97
N ILE A 448 -9.20 8.42 -11.36
CA ILE A 448 -9.47 8.41 -9.92
C ILE A 448 -10.34 7.20 -9.49
N ARG A 449 -11.15 6.62 -10.39
CA ARG A 449 -11.93 5.40 -10.10
C ARG A 449 -11.03 4.17 -10.12
N GLN A 450 -10.15 4.03 -11.12
CA GLN A 450 -9.13 2.98 -11.20
C GLN A 450 -8.14 3.07 -10.02
N LEU A 451 -7.75 4.27 -9.56
CA LEU A 451 -6.89 4.45 -8.36
C LEU A 451 -7.59 4.09 -7.02
N LYS A 452 -8.92 4.16 -6.97
CA LYS A 452 -9.74 3.72 -5.81
C LYS A 452 -10.03 2.21 -5.86
N ALA A 453 -10.27 1.66 -7.04
CA ALA A 453 -10.60 0.25 -7.27
C ALA A 453 -9.72 -0.37 -8.38
N PRO A 454 -8.42 -0.61 -8.13
CA PRO A 454 -7.48 -1.00 -9.18
C PRO A 454 -7.65 -2.45 -9.64
N ARG A 455 -7.86 -2.62 -10.94
CA ARG A 455 -7.83 -3.92 -11.64
C ARG A 455 -6.41 -4.22 -12.13
N ARG A 456 -5.97 -5.47 -12.01
CA ARG A 456 -4.71 -5.95 -12.61
C ARG A 456 -4.76 -5.82 -14.13
N GLN A 457 -3.67 -5.41 -14.76
CA GLN A 457 -3.52 -5.42 -16.21
C GLN A 457 -3.37 -6.85 -16.78
N CYS A 458 -3.87 -7.04 -18.00
CA CYS A 458 -3.80 -8.33 -18.70
C CYS A 458 -2.47 -8.44 -19.45
N CYS A 459 -1.98 -9.68 -19.56
CA CYS A 459 -0.75 -10.02 -20.25
C CYS A 459 -1.05 -10.97 -21.42
N ASP A 460 -0.56 -10.63 -22.62
CA ASP A 460 -0.65 -11.47 -23.82
C ASP A 460 0.74 -11.98 -24.21
N ILE A 461 0.86 -13.25 -24.62
CA ILE A 461 2.06 -13.74 -25.31
C ILE A 461 1.91 -13.38 -26.80
N LEU A 462 2.87 -12.62 -27.33
CA LEU A 462 2.83 -12.12 -28.70
C LEU A 462 3.46 -13.14 -29.67
N PRO A 463 3.00 -13.18 -30.94
CA PRO A 463 3.63 -14.01 -31.97
C PRO A 463 5.10 -13.62 -32.17
N THR A 464 6.02 -14.52 -31.84
CA THR A 464 7.46 -14.23 -31.86
C THR A 464 8.01 -14.15 -33.27
N SER A 465 8.74 -13.06 -33.54
CA SER A 465 9.44 -12.86 -34.82
C SER A 465 10.64 -13.81 -34.96
N PHE A 466 10.44 -14.98 -35.62
CA PHE A 466 11.41 -15.92 -36.25
C PHE A 466 12.82 -16.18 -35.64
N ASN A 467 13.12 -15.76 -34.41
CA ASN A 467 14.44 -15.83 -33.77
C ASN A 467 14.69 -17.17 -33.05
N GLY A 468 14.48 -18.29 -33.73
CA GLY A 468 14.84 -19.63 -33.26
C GLY A 468 14.22 -20.08 -31.92
N GLY A 469 13.15 -19.42 -31.47
CA GLY A 469 12.50 -19.70 -30.19
C GLY A 469 13.27 -19.24 -28.93
N LYS A 470 14.29 -18.38 -29.08
CA LYS A 470 15.12 -17.87 -27.96
C LYS A 470 14.63 -16.56 -27.34
N VAL A 471 13.78 -15.83 -28.04
CA VAL A 471 13.18 -14.56 -27.59
C VAL A 471 11.70 -14.78 -27.36
N LEU A 472 11.19 -14.31 -26.22
CA LEU A 472 9.75 -14.28 -25.92
C LEU A 472 9.26 -12.83 -25.92
N GLU A 473 8.16 -12.56 -26.63
CA GLU A 473 7.57 -11.22 -26.72
C GLU A 473 6.21 -11.21 -26.02
N ILE A 474 5.95 -10.19 -25.21
CA ILE A 474 4.82 -10.09 -24.29
C ILE A 474 4.19 -8.69 -24.40
N GLY A 475 2.87 -8.61 -24.44
CA GLY A 475 2.12 -7.35 -24.33
C GLY A 475 1.50 -7.21 -22.95
N ILE A 476 1.52 -6.01 -22.36
CA ILE A 476 0.72 -5.64 -21.18
C ILE A 476 -0.25 -4.52 -21.57
N ARG A 477 -1.53 -4.72 -21.25
CA ARG A 477 -2.63 -3.80 -21.56
C ARG A 477 -3.72 -3.82 -20.49
N GLU A 478 -4.67 -2.90 -20.58
CA GLU A 478 -5.91 -3.03 -19.82
C GLU A 478 -6.67 -4.32 -20.22
N CYS A 479 -7.27 -4.98 -19.24
CA CYS A 479 -8.16 -6.12 -19.48
C CYS A 479 -9.50 -5.62 -20.02
N LYS A 480 -10.12 -6.38 -20.94
CA LYS A 480 -11.53 -6.15 -21.32
C LYS A 480 -12.43 -6.40 -20.12
N GLU A 481 -13.63 -5.84 -20.15
CA GLU A 481 -14.57 -5.85 -19.02
C GLU A 481 -14.76 -7.24 -18.40
N ASP A 482 -15.03 -8.25 -19.23
CA ASP A 482 -15.28 -9.65 -18.88
C ASP A 482 -14.03 -10.56 -18.89
N GLU A 483 -12.85 -10.01 -19.18
CA GLU A 483 -11.64 -10.81 -19.39
C GLU A 483 -11.08 -11.44 -18.11
N LEU A 484 -10.92 -12.77 -18.17
CA LEU A 484 -10.40 -13.61 -17.09
C LEU A 484 -9.00 -14.10 -17.42
N ILE A 485 -8.11 -14.15 -16.41
CA ILE A 485 -6.73 -14.62 -16.55
C ILE A 485 -6.67 -16.13 -16.24
N TYR A 486 -6.73 -16.96 -17.28
CA TYR A 486 -6.66 -18.43 -17.19
C TYR A 486 -6.05 -19.06 -18.47
N ILE A 487 -5.75 -20.36 -18.46
CA ILE A 487 -5.41 -21.08 -19.70
C ILE A 487 -6.69 -21.29 -20.50
N HIS A 488 -6.79 -20.64 -21.65
CA HIS A 488 -7.90 -20.88 -22.59
C HIS A 488 -7.81 -22.31 -23.18
N PRO A 489 -8.92 -23.08 -23.22
CA PRO A 489 -8.95 -24.50 -23.61
C PRO A 489 -8.44 -24.81 -25.02
#